data_AF-A0AA36DSE8-F1
#
_entry.id   AF-A0AA36DSE8-F1
#
_cell.length_a   1.000
_cell.length_b   1.000
_cell.length_c   1.000
_cell.angle_alpha   90.00
_cell.angle_beta   90.00
_cell.angle_gamma   90.00
#
_symmetry.space_group_name_H-M   'P 1'
#
loop_
_entity.id
_entity.type
_entity.pdbx_description
1 polymer ?
#
loop_
_entity_poly.entity_id
_entity_poly.type
_entity_poly.pdbx_seq_one_letter_code
_entity_poly.pdbx_strand_id
1 'polypeptide(L)'
;MSEQPSESARQAIVPDTAAGRRFDAVVAELFPEYSRSRLTEWIKAGDVLLDGAQVRPRDPLRGGEVVTLTVVLETQTDAQPEDIPLDVLFEDEHLLVINKPVGLVVHPGAGNHSGTLVNALLFRDPSVAVLPRAGIVHRLDKDTSGVMVVAKTLEAQTALVEQLAARDVHRQYLAIVMGALVAGGTADAPIDRHPRDRLKMAVREDGKEAITHYRLRERFRAHTALECRLETGRTHQIRVHMAHVRHPIIGDPLYGGALKLPKGASDELVAALRGFKRQALHAETLEFTHPITGEPVRNTAPVPEDMLHLMKADWPAPAGVHALTTRRHGAGISPAPFAQFNLGNRHAADGDTPANVEHNRQLLQQGLALPSAPHWLRQVHSSTVLRFNAPPVPGASEPVADAAVTSVPGVVLAILTADCLPVVFAATDGSEVGAAHAGWRGLADGMLEATVAALETPPAQLRAWLGPAAGPADYEIGEEVFHAFVGHDPAAEAAFMATRPGHWKVDLFALARQRLQAAGMDPAQVHGGTVSTMADPDLYSHRRDRRTGRMATLAWIAR
;
A
#
# COMPACT_ATOMS: atom_id res chain seq x y z
N MET A 1 33.13 32.04 15.58
CA MET A 1 32.44 32.81 16.63
C MET A 1 31.46 31.86 17.28
N SER A 2 31.67 31.50 18.54
CA SER A 2 30.78 30.66 19.32
C SER A 2 29.47 31.44 19.55
N GLU A 3 28.39 31.04 18.89
CA GLU A 3 27.04 31.44 19.30
C GLU A 3 26.83 30.95 20.74
N GLN A 4 26.63 31.89 21.66
CA GLN A 4 26.24 31.54 23.02
C GLN A 4 24.84 30.93 22.97
N PRO A 5 24.57 29.80 23.65
CA PRO A 5 23.23 29.27 23.75
C PRO A 5 22.32 30.33 24.36
N SER A 6 21.19 30.64 23.71
CA SER A 6 20.23 31.61 24.22
C SER A 6 19.58 31.06 25.50
N GLU A 7 19.96 31.59 26.66
CA GLU A 7 19.26 31.36 27.92
C GLU A 7 17.86 31.97 27.83
N SER A 8 16.83 31.15 27.67
CA SER A 8 15.45 31.58 27.87
C SER A 8 14.94 31.02 29.20
N ALA A 9 14.88 31.87 30.22
CA ALA A 9 14.23 31.53 31.49
C ALA A 9 12.71 31.48 31.30
N ARG A 10 12.09 30.35 31.62
CA ARG A 10 10.63 30.17 31.64
C ARG A 10 10.13 30.23 33.08
N GLN A 11 8.98 30.85 33.30
CA GLN A 11 8.37 30.96 34.62
C GLN A 11 6.90 30.53 34.59
N ALA A 12 6.48 29.85 35.65
CA ALA A 12 5.08 29.46 35.86
C ALA A 12 4.73 29.55 37.35
N ILE A 13 3.47 29.88 37.65
CA ILE A 13 2.96 29.94 39.02
C ILE A 13 2.28 28.61 39.34
N VAL A 14 2.61 28.00 40.47
CA VAL A 14 1.96 26.80 40.98
C VAL A 14 0.50 27.13 41.34
N PRO A 15 -0.51 26.45 40.77
CA PRO A 15 -1.90 26.67 41.15
C PRO A 15 -2.15 26.31 42.62
N ASP A 16 -3.03 27.04 43.30
CA ASP A 16 -3.39 26.75 44.70
C ASP A 16 -3.95 25.33 44.89
N THR A 17 -4.61 24.79 43.86
CA THR A 17 -5.14 23.42 43.83
C THR A 17 -4.04 22.35 43.83
N ALA A 18 -2.78 22.71 43.58
CA ALA A 18 -1.65 21.80 43.58
C ALA A 18 -0.96 21.69 44.96
N ALA A 19 -1.47 22.36 45.99
CA ALA A 19 -0.96 22.26 47.36
C ALA A 19 -0.89 20.81 47.86
N GLY A 20 0.20 20.46 48.53
CA GLY A 20 0.50 19.12 49.04
C GLY A 20 0.99 18.12 47.99
N ARG A 21 0.95 18.45 46.69
CA ARG A 21 1.48 17.60 45.62
C ARG A 21 3.00 17.72 45.54
N ARG A 22 3.64 16.69 44.98
CA ARG A 22 5.10 16.67 44.78
C ARG A 22 5.52 17.69 43.72
N PHE A 23 6.64 18.35 43.96
CA PHE A 23 7.22 19.33 43.04
C PHE A 23 7.41 18.75 41.63
N ASP A 24 8.06 17.59 41.48
CA ASP A 24 8.31 16.98 40.17
C ASP A 24 7.04 16.68 39.36
N ALA A 25 5.98 16.22 40.02
CA ALA A 25 4.70 15.95 39.39
C ALA A 25 4.04 17.23 38.87
N VAL A 26 4.12 18.33 39.63
CA VAL A 26 3.51 19.62 39.24
C VAL A 26 4.35 20.34 38.20
N VAL A 27 5.69 20.29 38.28
CA VAL A 27 6.59 20.85 37.26
C VAL A 27 6.32 20.23 35.89
N ALA A 28 6.03 18.93 35.84
CA ALA A 28 5.66 18.24 34.61
C ALA A 28 4.30 18.68 34.01
N GLU A 29 3.42 19.26 34.83
CA GLU A 29 2.16 19.85 34.36
C GLU A 29 2.33 21.31 33.94
N LEU A 30 3.24 22.03 34.59
CA LEU A 30 3.56 23.42 34.27
C LEU A 30 4.39 23.57 32.99
N PHE A 31 5.24 22.58 32.68
CA PHE A 31 6.08 22.56 31.49
C PHE A 31 5.91 21.24 30.71
N PRO A 32 4.71 21.00 30.13
CA PRO A 32 4.37 19.74 29.46
C PRO A 32 5.22 19.46 28.22
N GLU A 33 5.90 20.46 27.66
CA GLU A 33 6.78 20.33 26.50
C GLU A 33 8.05 19.50 26.76
N TYR A 34 8.39 19.25 28.04
CA TYR A 34 9.54 18.46 28.45
C TYR A 34 9.12 17.16 29.13
N SER A 35 9.79 16.05 28.77
CA SER A 35 9.56 14.78 29.45
C SER A 35 9.81 14.86 30.96
N ARG A 36 9.02 14.12 31.75
CA ARG A 36 9.16 14.01 33.21
C ARG A 36 10.57 13.66 33.68
N SER A 37 11.26 12.76 32.96
CA SER A 37 12.63 12.36 33.29
C SER A 37 13.61 13.52 33.14
N ARG A 38 13.50 14.30 32.06
CA ARG A 38 14.35 15.47 31.81
C ARG A 38 14.12 16.58 32.82
N LEU A 39 12.86 16.87 33.15
CA LEU A 39 12.52 17.82 34.21
C LEU A 39 13.07 17.37 35.56
N THR A 40 13.01 16.07 35.87
CA THR A 40 13.59 15.52 37.11
C THR A 40 15.12 15.67 37.15
N GLU A 41 15.80 15.50 36.02
CA GLU A 41 17.24 15.75 35.91
C GLU A 41 17.58 17.22 36.15
N TRP A 42 16.83 18.14 35.53
CA TRP A 42 17.02 19.58 35.72
C TRP A 42 16.71 20.06 37.14
N ILE A 43 15.69 19.51 37.81
CA ILE A 43 15.43 19.79 39.22
C ILE A 43 16.65 19.40 40.08
N LYS A 44 17.25 18.24 39.80
CA LYS A 44 18.44 17.75 40.53
C LYS A 44 19.70 18.55 40.19
N ALA A 45 19.82 19.04 38.97
CA ALA A 45 20.93 19.87 38.52
C ALA A 45 20.84 21.32 39.02
N GLY A 46 19.66 21.78 39.43
CA GLY A 46 19.42 23.15 39.89
C GLY A 46 18.93 24.10 38.80
N ASP A 47 18.62 23.56 37.62
CA ASP A 47 18.09 24.32 36.48
C ASP A 47 16.58 24.61 36.62
N VAL A 48 15.91 23.95 37.58
CA VAL A 48 14.53 24.26 37.99
C VAL A 48 14.50 24.67 39.45
N LEU A 49 14.00 25.87 39.72
CA LEU A 49 13.95 26.49 41.04
C LEU A 49 12.50 26.76 41.45
N LEU A 50 12.23 26.63 42.75
CA LEU A 50 10.97 27.01 43.40
C LEU A 50 11.22 28.25 44.27
N ASP A 51 10.57 29.38 43.96
CA ASP A 51 10.82 30.69 44.57
C ASP A 51 12.32 31.06 44.60
N GLY A 52 13.05 30.68 43.55
CA GLY A 52 14.49 30.92 43.41
C GLY A 52 15.40 29.97 44.20
N ALA A 53 14.85 28.95 44.87
CA ALA A 53 15.62 27.95 45.61
C ALA A 53 15.56 26.56 44.95
N GLN A 54 16.67 25.81 45.04
CA GLN A 54 16.70 24.41 44.62
C GLN A 54 16.00 23.54 45.68
N VAL A 55 15.06 22.70 45.23
CA VAL A 55 14.29 21.79 46.09
C VAL A 55 14.37 20.35 45.57
N ARG A 56 14.00 19.37 46.39
CA ARG A 56 14.03 17.96 45.95
C ARG A 56 12.78 17.66 45.12
N PRO A 57 12.87 16.75 44.12
CA PRO A 57 11.72 16.35 43.29
C PRO A 57 10.45 15.97 44.09
N ARG A 58 10.62 15.33 45.25
CA ARG A 58 9.53 14.84 46.10
C ARG A 58 9.01 15.84 47.14
N ASP A 59 9.57 17.03 47.23
CA ASP A 59 9.15 17.99 48.24
C ASP A 59 7.70 18.46 47.95
N PRO A 60 6.84 18.60 48.98
CA PRO A 60 5.46 19.02 48.79
C PRO A 60 5.35 20.53 48.55
N LEU A 61 4.45 20.92 47.66
CA LEU A 61 4.14 22.31 47.32
C LEU A 61 3.08 22.93 48.25
N ARG A 62 3.01 24.25 48.32
CA ARG A 62 2.03 25.02 49.10
C ARG A 62 0.90 25.60 48.25
N GLY A 63 1.11 25.81 46.95
CA GLY A 63 0.25 26.62 46.10
C GLY A 63 0.70 28.07 46.07
N GLY A 64 0.73 28.67 44.88
CA GLY A 64 1.11 30.07 44.65
C GLY A 64 2.62 30.33 44.47
N GLU A 65 3.48 29.33 44.66
CA GLU A 65 4.93 29.47 44.44
C GLU A 65 5.30 29.68 42.96
N VAL A 66 6.41 30.35 42.70
CA VAL A 66 6.93 30.58 41.34
C VAL A 66 7.97 29.53 40.99
N VAL A 67 7.71 28.76 39.94
CA VAL A 67 8.70 27.86 39.34
C VAL A 67 9.45 28.60 38.24
N THR A 68 10.77 28.63 38.32
CA THR A 68 11.66 29.15 37.26
C THR A 68 12.46 28.00 36.67
N LEU A 69 12.38 27.84 35.35
CA LEU A 69 13.10 26.85 34.56
C LEU A 69 14.09 27.57 33.64
N THR A 70 15.38 27.36 33.83
CA THR A 70 16.43 27.88 32.95
C THR A 70 16.88 26.78 32.02
N VAL A 71 16.47 26.83 30.74
CA VAL A 71 16.85 25.80 29.76
C VAL A 71 17.97 26.30 28.87
N VAL A 72 19.09 25.59 28.91
CA VAL A 72 20.11 25.64 27.85
C VAL A 72 19.88 24.42 26.96
N LEU A 73 19.35 24.65 25.75
CA LEU A 73 19.22 23.60 24.75
C LEU A 73 20.58 23.38 24.08
N GLU A 74 21.31 22.37 24.53
CA GLU A 74 22.60 21.99 23.93
C GLU A 74 22.39 21.25 22.61
N THR A 75 23.30 21.49 21.66
CA THR A 75 23.38 20.75 20.40
C THR A 75 23.49 19.24 20.69
N GLN A 76 22.59 18.45 20.11
CA GLN A 76 22.45 17.01 20.40
C GLN A 76 23.20 16.12 19.39
N THR A 77 23.86 16.70 18.39
CA THR A 77 24.55 15.94 17.34
C THR A 77 25.73 16.73 16.76
N ASP A 78 26.85 16.04 16.51
CA ASP A 78 28.02 16.60 15.83
C ASP A 78 27.95 16.47 14.29
N ALA A 79 26.86 15.88 13.77
CA ALA A 79 26.66 15.69 12.34
C ALA A 79 26.63 17.05 11.62
N GLN A 80 27.23 17.11 10.44
CA GLN A 80 27.27 18.34 9.64
C GLN A 80 26.07 18.40 8.67
N PRO A 81 25.53 19.59 8.37
CA PRO A 81 24.44 19.74 7.41
C PRO A 81 24.89 19.36 6.00
N GLU A 82 24.05 18.64 5.26
CA GLU A 82 24.27 18.28 3.86
C GLU A 82 23.02 18.54 3.01
N ASP A 83 23.20 19.12 1.83
CA ASP A 83 22.12 19.38 0.88
C ASP A 83 21.67 18.08 0.20
N ILE A 84 20.77 17.37 0.86
CA ILE A 84 20.16 16.13 0.36
C ILE A 84 18.67 16.38 0.19
N PRO A 85 18.12 16.25 -1.04
CA PRO A 85 16.71 16.53 -1.27
C PRO A 85 15.81 15.52 -0.56
N LEU A 86 14.74 16.03 0.06
CA LEU A 86 13.72 15.25 0.74
C LEU A 86 12.37 15.41 0.03
N ASP A 87 11.71 14.29 -0.25
CA ASP A 87 10.34 14.26 -0.77
C ASP A 87 9.36 14.48 0.39
N VAL A 88 8.72 15.66 0.44
CA VAL A 88 7.87 16.12 1.54
C VAL A 88 6.41 15.82 1.23
N LEU A 89 5.77 15.04 2.09
CA LEU A 89 4.35 14.68 2.00
C LEU A 89 3.46 15.65 2.78
N PHE A 90 3.95 16.13 3.92
CA PHE A 90 3.25 17.07 4.79
C PHE A 90 4.27 17.88 5.60
N GLU A 91 4.02 19.16 5.79
CA GLU A 91 4.87 20.02 6.63
C GLU A 91 4.05 21.16 7.24
N ASP A 92 4.32 21.44 8.51
CA ASP A 92 3.86 22.63 9.22
C ASP A 92 4.96 23.16 10.16
N GLU A 93 4.59 23.96 11.17
CA GLU A 93 5.51 24.52 12.16
C GLU A 93 6.16 23.44 13.06
N HIS A 94 5.46 22.34 13.31
CA HIS A 94 5.82 21.34 14.32
C HIS A 94 6.25 19.99 13.74
N LEU A 95 5.86 19.69 12.51
CA LEU A 95 6.02 18.39 11.88
C LEU A 95 6.58 18.50 10.47
N LEU A 96 7.35 17.48 10.12
CA LEU A 96 7.75 17.18 8.75
C LEU A 96 7.48 15.69 8.50
N VAL A 97 6.66 15.38 7.49
CA VAL A 97 6.42 14.02 7.02
C VAL A 97 7.02 13.87 5.64
N ILE A 98 7.90 12.89 5.47
CA ILE A 98 8.63 12.64 4.23
C ILE A 98 8.35 11.25 3.67
N ASN A 99 8.52 11.11 2.37
CA ASN A 99 8.71 9.83 1.71
C ASN A 99 10.21 9.55 1.61
N LYS A 100 10.76 8.75 2.53
CA LYS A 100 12.18 8.42 2.55
C LYS A 100 12.55 7.58 1.31
N PRO A 101 13.52 8.00 0.49
CA PRO A 101 13.97 7.19 -0.63
C PRO A 101 14.73 5.94 -0.16
N VAL A 102 14.86 4.96 -1.07
CA VAL A 102 15.75 3.80 -0.89
C VAL A 102 17.21 4.29 -0.80
N GLY A 103 18.03 3.64 0.02
CA GLY A 103 19.46 3.91 0.12
C GLY A 103 19.82 5.00 1.12
N LEU A 104 18.87 5.86 1.50
CA LEU A 104 19.09 6.89 2.52
C LEU A 104 19.09 6.29 3.93
N VAL A 105 20.23 6.40 4.61
CA VAL A 105 20.41 6.01 6.02
C VAL A 105 19.76 7.06 6.92
N VAL A 106 19.10 6.65 8.00
CA VAL A 106 18.39 7.58 8.89
C VAL A 106 19.33 8.33 9.83
N HIS A 107 20.22 7.61 10.52
CA HIS A 107 21.13 8.18 11.52
C HIS A 107 22.60 7.91 11.18
N PRO A 108 23.51 8.86 11.46
CA PRO A 108 24.94 8.60 11.44
C PRO A 108 25.30 7.45 12.36
N GLY A 109 26.24 6.62 11.94
CA GLY A 109 26.68 5.47 12.71
C GLY A 109 27.88 4.77 12.07
N ALA A 110 28.27 3.63 12.64
CA ALA A 110 29.38 2.85 12.14
C ALA A 110 29.18 2.50 10.65
N GLY A 111 30.08 2.99 9.79
CA GLY A 111 30.06 2.78 8.34
C GLY A 111 29.29 3.84 7.53
N ASN A 112 28.52 4.73 8.15
CA ASN A 112 27.88 5.87 7.49
C ASN A 112 27.91 7.08 8.44
N HIS A 113 29.00 7.85 8.40
CA HIS A 113 29.18 9.00 9.30
C HIS A 113 28.48 10.28 8.82
N SER A 114 28.09 10.31 7.55
CA SER A 114 27.52 11.46 6.83
C SER A 114 26.56 10.93 5.75
N GLY A 115 25.87 11.80 5.00
CA GLY A 115 24.95 11.37 3.94
C GLY A 115 23.64 10.75 4.47
N THR A 116 23.20 11.15 5.66
CA THR A 116 22.02 10.58 6.34
C THR A 116 20.84 11.54 6.39
N LEU A 117 19.67 11.05 6.77
CA LEU A 117 18.50 11.90 7.01
C LEU A 117 18.79 12.99 8.06
N VAL A 118 19.57 12.69 9.10
CA VAL A 118 20.00 13.74 10.06
C VAL A 118 20.75 14.86 9.35
N ASN A 119 21.70 14.55 8.46
CA ASN A 119 22.45 15.56 7.73
C ASN A 119 21.54 16.42 6.84
N ALA A 120 20.57 15.78 6.18
CA ALA A 120 19.55 16.44 5.36
C ALA A 120 18.65 17.38 6.18
N LEU A 121 18.20 16.93 7.36
CA LEU A 121 17.36 17.72 8.26
C LEU A 121 18.11 18.93 8.82
N LEU A 122 19.37 18.77 9.21
CA LEU A 122 20.21 19.86 9.70
C LEU A 122 20.45 20.94 8.62
N PHE A 123 20.56 20.52 7.35
CA PHE A 123 20.67 21.47 6.25
C PHE A 123 19.37 22.22 6.00
N ARG A 124 18.24 21.50 6.02
CA ARG A 124 16.91 22.08 5.80
C ARG A 124 16.50 23.05 6.91
N ASP A 125 16.72 22.65 8.16
CA ASP A 125 16.32 23.40 9.35
C ASP A 125 17.38 23.21 10.45
N PRO A 126 18.33 24.16 10.58
CA PRO A 126 19.37 24.08 11.60
C PRO A 126 18.85 24.02 13.05
N SER A 127 17.61 24.47 13.29
CA SER A 127 17.03 24.47 14.64
C SER A 127 16.81 23.07 15.20
N VAL A 128 16.67 22.05 14.34
CA VAL A 128 16.51 20.66 14.79
C VAL A 128 17.77 20.11 15.45
N ALA A 129 18.92 20.77 15.34
CA ALA A 129 20.19 20.34 15.96
C ALA A 129 20.11 20.22 17.49
N VAL A 130 19.23 20.97 18.14
CA VAL A 130 19.02 20.89 19.60
C VAL A 130 17.97 19.86 20.01
N LEU A 131 17.27 19.26 19.04
CA LEU A 131 16.29 18.22 19.30
C LEU A 131 16.97 16.86 19.45
N PRO A 132 16.49 15.99 20.34
CA PRO A 132 16.97 14.61 20.42
C PRO A 132 16.88 13.94 19.05
N ARG A 133 18.03 13.45 18.57
CA ARG A 133 18.14 12.78 17.26
C ARG A 133 17.63 13.62 16.07
N ALA A 134 17.77 14.93 16.14
CA ALA A 134 17.28 15.86 15.11
C ALA A 134 15.78 15.72 14.83
N GLY A 135 14.99 15.42 15.86
CA GLY A 135 13.52 15.31 15.76
C GLY A 135 13.01 13.95 15.25
N ILE A 136 13.90 13.02 14.91
CA ILE A 136 13.53 11.69 14.42
C ILE A 136 13.06 10.81 15.58
N VAL A 137 11.79 10.41 15.55
CA VAL A 137 11.13 9.62 16.62
C VAL A 137 10.99 8.13 16.29
N HIS A 138 11.09 7.76 15.01
CA HIS A 138 11.10 6.37 14.55
C HIS A 138 12.05 6.20 13.35
N ARG A 139 12.28 4.97 12.90
CA ARG A 139 13.29 4.69 11.86
C ARG A 139 12.80 3.69 10.82
N LEU A 140 13.32 3.88 9.61
CA LEU A 140 13.33 2.89 8.54
C LEU A 140 14.76 2.38 8.30
N ASP A 141 14.88 1.16 7.78
CA ASP A 141 16.17 0.64 7.32
C ASP A 141 16.64 1.40 6.07
N LYS A 142 17.95 1.36 5.79
CA LYS A 142 18.57 2.03 4.64
C LYS A 142 17.79 1.79 3.34
N ASP A 143 17.53 0.52 3.03
CA ASP A 143 16.90 0.11 1.77
C ASP A 143 15.38 -0.14 1.88
N THR A 144 14.76 0.34 2.96
CA THR A 144 13.31 0.44 3.10
C THR A 144 12.88 1.86 2.75
N SER A 145 11.96 2.02 1.81
CA SER A 145 11.42 3.33 1.43
C SER A 145 10.11 3.65 2.18
N GLY A 146 9.64 4.89 2.07
CA GLY A 146 8.27 5.26 2.46
C GLY A 146 8.18 6.26 3.60
N VAL A 147 6.97 6.39 4.15
CA VAL A 147 6.56 7.47 5.05
C VAL A 147 7.35 7.48 6.36
N MET A 148 7.90 8.64 6.72
CA MET A 148 8.47 8.92 8.04
C MET A 148 8.00 10.28 8.56
N VAL A 149 7.79 10.38 9.88
CA VAL A 149 7.52 11.65 10.56
C VAL A 149 8.75 12.08 11.36
N VAL A 150 9.02 13.38 11.32
CA VAL A 150 10.07 14.09 12.04
C VAL A 150 9.41 15.25 12.79
N ALA A 151 9.75 15.41 14.07
CA ALA A 151 9.35 16.57 14.85
C ALA A 151 10.28 17.76 14.57
N LYS A 152 9.71 18.93 14.36
CA LYS A 152 10.44 20.21 14.21
C LYS A 152 10.55 20.99 15.52
N THR A 153 9.76 20.62 16.53
CA THR A 153 9.82 21.21 17.88
C THR A 153 10.01 20.15 18.95
N LEU A 154 10.49 20.57 20.13
CA LEU A 154 10.71 19.67 21.26
C LEU A 154 9.39 19.11 21.82
N GLU A 155 8.36 19.95 21.87
CA GLU A 155 7.02 19.55 22.29
C GLU A 155 6.45 18.45 21.38
N ALA A 156 6.52 18.64 20.06
CA ALA A 156 6.09 17.64 19.10
C ALA A 156 6.91 16.34 19.20
N GLN A 157 8.21 16.45 19.46
CA GLN A 157 9.10 15.31 19.66
C GLN A 157 8.68 14.48 20.88
N THR A 158 8.45 15.14 22.02
CA THR A 158 8.03 14.49 23.26
C THR A 158 6.71 13.76 23.05
N ALA A 159 5.69 14.45 22.53
CA ALA A 159 4.37 13.88 22.30
C ALA A 159 4.36 12.72 21.29
N LEU A 160 5.11 12.81 20.19
CA LEU A 160 5.21 11.70 19.23
C LEU A 160 5.91 10.47 19.83
N VAL A 161 6.94 10.66 20.67
CA VAL A 161 7.59 9.57 21.40
C VAL A 161 6.59 8.89 22.34
N GLU A 162 5.76 9.67 23.03
CA GLU A 162 4.69 9.15 23.90
C GLU A 162 3.65 8.35 23.12
N GLN A 163 3.15 8.88 21.99
CA GLN A 163 2.20 8.14 21.12
C GLN A 163 2.81 6.83 20.60
N LEU A 164 4.08 6.83 20.21
CA LEU A 164 4.79 5.62 19.77
C LEU A 164 4.94 4.60 20.90
N ALA A 165 5.18 5.06 22.14
CA ALA A 165 5.27 4.21 23.32
C ALA A 165 3.90 3.63 23.72
N ALA A 166 2.84 4.42 23.57
CA ALA A 166 1.45 4.04 23.81
C ALA A 166 0.87 3.12 22.71
N ARG A 167 1.56 3.00 21.56
CA ARG A 167 1.12 2.26 20.35
C ARG A 167 -0.08 2.90 19.64
N ASP A 168 -0.28 4.20 19.83
CA ASP A 168 -1.36 4.98 19.19
C ASP A 168 -1.03 5.39 17.75
N VAL A 169 0.20 5.15 17.30
CA VAL A 169 0.64 5.44 15.94
C VAL A 169 0.39 4.23 15.03
N HIS A 170 -0.49 4.41 14.05
CA HIS A 170 -0.75 3.41 13.02
C HIS A 170 0.36 3.44 11.95
N ARG A 171 1.10 2.33 11.84
CA ARG A 171 2.19 2.16 10.85
C ARG A 171 1.90 0.98 9.95
N GLN A 172 1.62 1.26 8.68
CA GLN A 172 1.30 0.28 7.65
C GLN A 172 2.44 0.16 6.64
N TYR A 173 2.82 -1.07 6.32
CA TYR A 173 3.86 -1.40 5.36
C TYR A 173 3.33 -2.33 4.28
N LEU A 174 3.83 -2.19 3.07
CA LEU A 174 3.72 -3.19 2.01
C LEU A 174 4.99 -4.03 1.98
N ALA A 175 4.85 -5.35 2.06
CA ALA A 175 5.95 -6.30 1.93
C ALA A 175 5.64 -7.35 0.86
N ILE A 176 6.55 -7.62 -0.07
CA ILE A 176 6.42 -8.74 -1.00
C ILE A 176 7.28 -9.89 -0.49
N VAL A 177 6.63 -11.00 -0.12
CA VAL A 177 7.28 -12.15 0.51
C VAL A 177 7.30 -13.38 -0.40
N MET A 178 8.26 -14.27 -0.12
CA MET A 178 8.31 -15.60 -0.71
C MET A 178 7.18 -16.49 -0.19
N GLY A 179 6.59 -17.26 -1.10
CA GLY A 179 5.52 -18.21 -0.82
C GLY A 179 4.13 -17.65 -1.12
N ALA A 180 3.21 -18.55 -1.47
CA ALA A 180 1.80 -18.24 -1.68
C ALA A 180 1.04 -18.48 -0.35
N LEU A 181 0.98 -17.46 0.50
CA LEU A 181 0.27 -17.56 1.79
C LEU A 181 -1.23 -17.71 1.52
N VAL A 182 -1.91 -18.48 2.37
CA VAL A 182 -3.36 -18.73 2.28
C VAL A 182 -4.16 -17.91 3.28
N ALA A 183 -3.50 -17.30 4.27
CA ALA A 183 -4.09 -16.44 5.28
C ALA A 183 -3.08 -15.42 5.79
N GLY A 184 -3.58 -14.36 6.42
CA GLY A 184 -2.78 -13.46 7.26
C GLY A 184 -2.46 -14.08 8.63
N GLY A 185 -1.82 -13.31 9.51
CA GLY A 185 -1.49 -13.75 10.86
C GLY A 185 -0.78 -12.69 11.69
N THR A 186 -0.23 -13.12 12.82
CA THR A 186 0.58 -12.30 13.72
C THR A 186 1.90 -13.00 13.96
N ALA A 187 3.00 -12.29 13.75
CA ALA A 187 4.32 -12.68 14.21
C ALA A 187 4.59 -11.95 15.53
N ASP A 188 4.39 -12.67 16.63
CA ASP A 188 4.69 -12.24 17.99
C ASP A 188 5.88 -13.05 18.49
N ALA A 189 7.07 -12.47 18.36
CA ALA A 189 8.31 -13.15 18.67
C ALA A 189 9.39 -12.13 19.08
N PRO A 190 9.96 -12.21 20.28
CA PRO A 190 10.93 -11.22 20.75
C PRO A 190 12.18 -11.17 19.86
N ILE A 191 12.70 -9.96 19.64
CA ILE A 191 13.85 -9.70 18.77
C ILE A 191 15.01 -9.09 19.57
N ASP A 192 16.21 -9.60 19.34
CA ASP A 192 17.46 -8.96 19.73
C ASP A 192 18.59 -9.25 18.72
N ARG A 193 19.79 -8.71 18.96
CA ARG A 193 20.92 -8.86 18.07
C ARG A 193 21.30 -10.33 17.92
N HIS A 194 21.59 -10.73 16.68
CA HIS A 194 22.05 -12.08 16.39
C HIS A 194 23.39 -12.33 17.10
N PRO A 195 23.56 -13.46 17.79
CA PRO A 195 24.70 -13.68 18.69
C PRO A 195 26.06 -13.73 17.98
N ARG A 196 26.07 -14.05 16.68
CA ARG A 196 27.30 -14.23 15.89
C ARG A 196 27.45 -13.26 14.72
N ASP A 197 26.36 -12.64 14.29
CA ASP A 197 26.34 -11.82 13.08
C ASP A 197 25.91 -10.41 13.48
N ARG A 198 26.88 -9.50 13.49
CA ARG A 198 26.67 -8.14 14.02
C ARG A 198 25.75 -7.30 13.13
N LEU A 199 25.51 -7.71 11.88
CA LEU A 199 24.61 -7.04 10.94
C LEU A 199 23.16 -7.52 11.07
N LYS A 200 22.93 -8.67 11.71
CA LYS A 200 21.60 -9.27 11.85
C LYS A 200 21.02 -9.09 13.23
N MET A 201 19.71 -8.85 13.24
CA MET A 201 18.80 -9.13 14.33
C MET A 201 18.24 -10.56 14.20
N ALA A 202 17.77 -11.16 15.29
CA ALA A 202 17.23 -12.51 15.34
C ALA A 202 16.07 -12.59 16.32
N VAL A 203 15.15 -13.53 16.07
CA VAL A 203 14.18 -13.94 17.09
C VAL A 203 14.92 -14.66 18.21
N ARG A 204 14.74 -14.19 19.44
CA ARG A 204 15.43 -14.65 20.63
C ARG A 204 14.51 -14.56 21.84
N GLU A 205 14.41 -15.63 22.62
CA GLU A 205 13.58 -15.69 23.83
C GLU A 205 13.95 -14.61 24.86
N ASP A 206 15.23 -14.28 24.98
CA ASP A 206 15.76 -13.21 25.84
C ASP A 206 15.71 -11.82 25.19
N GLY A 207 15.04 -11.69 24.05
CA GLY A 207 14.96 -10.45 23.29
C GLY A 207 13.86 -9.49 23.75
N LYS A 208 13.77 -8.36 23.06
CA LYS A 208 12.74 -7.35 23.33
C LYS A 208 11.46 -7.72 22.61
N GLU A 209 10.32 -7.53 23.27
CA GLU A 209 8.99 -7.74 22.68
C GLU A 209 8.89 -7.07 21.30
N ALA A 210 8.44 -7.87 20.33
CA ALA A 210 8.24 -7.47 18.94
C ALA A 210 7.00 -8.18 18.38
N ILE A 211 6.08 -7.41 17.82
CA ILE A 211 4.77 -7.87 17.33
C ILE A 211 4.49 -7.21 15.97
N THR A 212 4.23 -8.03 14.97
CA THR A 212 3.86 -7.62 13.61
C THR A 212 2.61 -8.38 13.16
N HIS A 213 1.54 -7.66 12.89
CA HIS A 213 0.37 -8.23 12.22
C HIS A 213 0.57 -8.15 10.71
N TYR A 214 0.09 -9.14 9.99
CA TYR A 214 0.12 -9.12 8.53
C TYR A 214 -1.17 -9.67 7.94
N ARG A 215 -1.67 -9.01 6.90
CA ARG A 215 -2.82 -9.46 6.11
C ARG A 215 -2.42 -9.67 4.66
N LEU A 216 -3.07 -10.60 4.00
CA LEU A 216 -2.92 -10.77 2.55
C LEU A 216 -3.39 -9.49 1.88
N ARG A 217 -2.57 -8.95 0.98
CA ARG A 217 -2.96 -7.87 0.07
C ARG A 217 -3.07 -8.39 -1.35
N GLU A 218 -2.16 -9.26 -1.78
CA GLU A 218 -2.21 -9.86 -3.10
C GLU A 218 -1.48 -11.19 -3.12
N ARG A 219 -2.05 -12.19 -3.79
CA ARG A 219 -1.42 -13.49 -3.96
C ARG A 219 -0.94 -13.64 -5.39
N PHE A 220 0.33 -14.00 -5.52
CA PHE A 220 0.92 -14.46 -6.77
C PHE A 220 1.14 -15.96 -6.70
N ARG A 221 1.55 -16.57 -7.82
CA ARG A 221 1.78 -18.01 -7.92
C ARG A 221 2.77 -18.57 -6.88
N ALA A 222 3.81 -17.81 -6.56
CA ALA A 222 4.88 -18.24 -5.66
C ALA A 222 5.31 -17.17 -4.64
N HIS A 223 4.59 -16.05 -4.61
CA HIS A 223 4.87 -14.89 -3.78
C HIS A 223 3.56 -14.32 -3.26
N THR A 224 3.63 -13.46 -2.25
CA THR A 224 2.47 -12.77 -1.71
C THR A 224 2.85 -11.34 -1.36
N ALA A 225 2.08 -10.36 -1.78
CA ALA A 225 2.13 -9.03 -1.20
C ALA A 225 1.30 -9.03 0.10
N LEU A 226 1.92 -8.59 1.17
CA LEU A 226 1.34 -8.47 2.50
C LEU A 226 1.24 -7.00 2.87
N GLU A 227 0.16 -6.65 3.53
CA GLU A 227 0.16 -5.48 4.38
C GLU A 227 0.62 -5.88 5.78
N CYS A 228 1.66 -5.23 6.29
CA CYS A 228 2.17 -5.44 7.64
C CYS A 228 1.87 -4.23 8.52
N ARG A 229 1.43 -4.47 9.76
CA ARG A 229 1.17 -3.45 10.78
C ARG A 229 2.05 -3.70 11.99
N LEU A 230 2.64 -2.62 12.50
CA LEU A 230 3.60 -2.68 13.62
C LEU A 230 3.01 -2.11 14.91
N GLU A 231 2.90 -2.96 15.94
CA GLU A 231 2.71 -2.48 17.31
C GLU A 231 4.02 -1.94 17.92
N THR A 232 5.13 -2.59 17.57
CA THR A 232 6.48 -2.29 18.07
C THR A 232 7.43 -1.97 16.91
N GLY A 233 8.52 -1.26 17.19
CA GLY A 233 9.47 -0.76 16.18
C GLY A 233 10.91 -1.20 16.42
N ARG A 234 11.19 -2.51 16.45
CA ARG A 234 12.55 -3.05 16.59
C ARG A 234 13.32 -2.97 15.27
N THR A 235 14.65 -2.92 15.36
CA THR A 235 15.52 -2.94 14.17
C THR A 235 15.23 -4.18 13.33
N HIS A 236 15.06 -4.01 12.01
CA HIS A 236 14.75 -5.09 11.06
C HIS A 236 13.48 -5.91 11.38
N GLN A 237 12.56 -5.41 12.21
CA GLN A 237 11.48 -6.24 12.78
C GLN A 237 10.68 -7.02 11.75
N ILE A 238 10.10 -6.36 10.74
CA ILE A 238 9.30 -7.03 9.70
C ILE A 238 10.16 -8.06 8.97
N ARG A 239 11.40 -7.71 8.61
CA ARG A 239 12.33 -8.57 7.87
C ARG A 239 12.65 -9.87 8.63
N VAL A 240 12.96 -9.74 9.92
CA VAL A 240 13.24 -10.87 10.82
C VAL A 240 12.00 -11.72 11.03
N HIS A 241 10.85 -11.11 11.32
CA HIS A 241 9.59 -11.82 11.52
C HIS A 241 9.16 -12.59 10.29
N MET A 242 9.20 -11.96 9.11
CA MET A 242 8.85 -12.59 7.84
C MET A 242 9.76 -13.80 7.55
N ALA A 243 11.07 -13.66 7.79
CA ALA A 243 11.98 -14.80 7.70
C ALA A 243 11.69 -15.89 8.75
N HIS A 244 11.37 -15.51 9.99
CA HIS A 244 11.04 -16.43 11.08
C HIS A 244 9.79 -17.26 10.78
N VAL A 245 8.73 -16.65 10.24
CA VAL A 245 7.52 -17.34 9.79
C VAL A 245 7.68 -18.04 8.43
N ARG A 246 8.92 -18.20 7.95
CA ARG A 246 9.31 -18.90 6.71
C ARG A 246 8.81 -18.27 5.41
N HIS A 247 8.50 -16.98 5.45
CA HIS A 247 8.09 -16.17 4.30
C HIS A 247 8.99 -14.94 4.17
N PRO A 248 10.30 -15.10 3.92
CA PRO A 248 11.22 -13.98 3.87
C PRO A 248 10.84 -13.00 2.74
N ILE A 249 11.15 -11.72 2.95
CA ILE A 249 10.89 -10.65 1.98
C ILE A 249 11.78 -10.85 0.74
N ILE A 250 11.21 -10.69 -0.45
CA ILE A 250 11.93 -10.76 -1.72
C ILE A 250 13.08 -9.74 -1.73
N GLY A 251 14.24 -10.19 -2.21
CA GLY A 251 15.44 -9.36 -2.37
C GLY A 251 16.13 -8.94 -1.07
N ASP A 252 15.64 -9.37 0.11
CA ASP A 252 16.29 -9.04 1.37
C ASP A 252 17.71 -9.65 1.43
N PRO A 253 18.78 -8.84 1.46
CA PRO A 253 20.15 -9.34 1.37
C PRO A 253 20.61 -10.03 2.65
N LEU A 254 19.94 -9.79 3.80
CA LEU A 254 20.34 -10.35 5.09
C LEU A 254 19.50 -11.57 5.46
N TYR A 255 18.20 -11.53 5.17
CA TYR A 255 17.23 -12.52 5.64
C TYR A 255 16.60 -13.37 4.54
N GLY A 256 16.76 -12.99 3.27
CA GLY A 256 16.13 -13.65 2.11
C GLY A 256 16.59 -15.08 1.85
N GLY A 257 17.85 -15.40 2.20
CA GLY A 257 18.49 -16.65 1.82
C GLY A 257 18.75 -16.74 0.31
N ALA A 258 18.97 -17.95 -0.21
CA ALA A 258 19.15 -18.16 -1.64
C ALA A 258 17.84 -17.88 -2.40
N LEU A 259 17.92 -17.10 -3.49
CA LEU A 259 16.77 -16.78 -4.33
C LEU A 259 16.13 -18.06 -4.89
N LYS A 260 14.87 -18.31 -4.52
CA LYS A 260 14.08 -19.45 -5.04
C LYS A 260 13.24 -18.98 -6.22
N LEU A 261 13.62 -19.37 -7.42
CA LEU A 261 12.86 -19.07 -8.62
C LEU A 261 11.61 -19.97 -8.71
N PRO A 262 10.43 -19.42 -9.03
CA PRO A 262 9.23 -20.22 -9.26
C PRO A 262 9.44 -21.20 -10.42
N LYS A 263 8.91 -22.43 -10.30
CA LYS A 263 8.99 -23.43 -11.39
C LYS A 263 8.31 -22.89 -12.64
N GLY A 264 8.99 -22.85 -13.78
CA GLY A 264 8.41 -22.28 -15.01
C GLY A 264 8.11 -20.78 -14.90
N ALA A 265 8.92 -20.04 -14.14
CA ALA A 265 8.98 -18.58 -14.25
C ALA A 265 9.47 -18.19 -15.65
N SER A 266 8.89 -17.13 -16.22
CA SER A 266 9.39 -16.53 -17.46
C SER A 266 10.79 -15.94 -17.25
N ASP A 267 11.56 -15.79 -18.33
CA ASP A 267 12.88 -15.15 -18.27
C ASP A 267 12.79 -13.71 -17.73
N GLU A 268 11.71 -13.00 -18.03
CA GLU A 268 11.42 -11.68 -17.49
C GLU A 268 11.22 -11.70 -15.97
N LEU A 269 10.40 -12.63 -15.46
CA LEU A 269 10.21 -12.78 -14.01
C LEU A 269 11.50 -13.20 -13.32
N VAL A 270 12.29 -14.08 -13.94
CA VAL A 270 13.61 -14.48 -13.43
C VAL A 270 14.55 -13.28 -13.39
N ALA A 271 14.58 -12.46 -14.44
CA ALA A 271 15.38 -11.25 -14.51
C ALA A 271 14.95 -10.23 -13.44
N ALA A 272 13.64 -9.99 -13.29
CA ALA A 272 13.09 -9.10 -12.27
C ALA A 272 13.46 -9.55 -10.85
N LEU A 273 13.24 -10.84 -10.52
CA LEU A 273 13.57 -11.40 -9.20
C LEU A 273 15.08 -11.37 -8.93
N ARG A 274 15.92 -11.62 -9.95
CA ARG A 274 17.38 -11.55 -9.81
C ARG A 274 17.86 -10.11 -9.70
N GLY A 275 17.23 -9.16 -10.38
CA GLY A 275 17.55 -7.74 -10.39
C GLY A 275 17.13 -7.01 -9.11
N PHE A 276 16.16 -7.55 -8.36
CA PHE A 276 15.68 -6.93 -7.13
C PHE A 276 16.64 -7.19 -5.95
N LYS A 277 17.50 -6.21 -5.63
CA LYS A 277 18.62 -6.34 -4.67
C LYS A 277 18.41 -5.66 -3.31
N ARG A 278 17.16 -5.37 -2.94
CA ARG A 278 16.78 -4.84 -1.63
C ARG A 278 15.59 -5.59 -1.08
N GLN A 279 15.28 -5.44 0.21
CA GLN A 279 14.02 -5.91 0.74
C GLN A 279 12.85 -5.21 0.03
N ALA A 280 11.94 -5.98 -0.57
CA ALA A 280 10.68 -5.50 -1.16
C ALA A 280 9.71 -5.06 -0.06
N LEU A 281 10.10 -4.01 0.67
CA LEU A 281 9.44 -3.46 1.84
C LEU A 281 9.32 -1.95 1.69
N HIS A 282 8.13 -1.43 1.95
CA HIS A 282 7.80 -0.01 1.82
C HIS A 282 6.86 0.42 2.96
N ALA A 283 7.20 1.48 3.68
CA ALA A 283 6.35 2.12 4.67
C ALA A 283 5.26 2.93 3.94
N GLU A 284 4.12 2.30 3.68
CA GLU A 284 3.11 2.85 2.79
C GLU A 284 2.26 3.93 3.44
N THR A 285 1.82 3.74 4.69
CA THR A 285 0.93 4.69 5.37
C THR A 285 1.32 4.87 6.82
N LEU A 286 1.28 6.13 7.26
CA LEU A 286 1.47 6.54 8.64
C LEU A 286 0.28 7.39 9.08
N GLU A 287 -0.30 7.05 10.22
CA GLU A 287 -1.41 7.79 10.83
C GLU A 287 -1.19 7.96 12.33
N PHE A 288 -1.36 9.18 12.81
CA PHE A 288 -1.13 9.58 14.20
C PHE A 288 -1.92 10.84 14.53
N THR A 289 -2.00 11.18 15.83
CA THR A 289 -2.64 12.41 16.28
C THR A 289 -1.63 13.54 16.23
N HIS A 290 -1.96 14.66 15.59
CA HIS A 290 -1.09 15.83 15.55
C HIS A 290 -0.73 16.27 16.98
N PRO A 291 0.56 16.38 17.35
CA PRO A 291 0.99 16.68 18.72
C PRO A 291 0.41 17.94 19.34
N ILE A 292 0.21 18.99 18.54
CA ILE A 292 -0.26 20.30 19.00
C ILE A 292 -1.77 20.47 18.81
N THR A 293 -2.29 20.28 17.59
CA THR A 293 -3.72 20.51 17.29
C THR A 293 -4.64 19.39 17.75
N GLY A 294 -4.14 18.18 17.98
CA GLY A 294 -4.96 17.00 18.30
C GLY A 294 -5.74 16.42 17.12
N GLU A 295 -5.56 16.95 15.90
CA GLU A 295 -6.25 16.45 14.70
C GLU A 295 -5.57 15.19 14.13
N PRO A 296 -6.31 14.27 13.49
CA PRO A 296 -5.71 13.10 12.86
C PRO A 296 -4.87 13.50 11.63
N VAL A 297 -3.62 13.05 11.59
CA VAL A 297 -2.70 13.23 10.45
C VAL A 297 -2.50 11.87 9.79
N ARG A 298 -2.85 11.76 8.51
CA ARG A 298 -2.66 10.55 7.71
C ARG A 298 -1.91 10.86 6.42
N ASN A 299 -0.77 10.22 6.23
CA ASN A 299 0.04 10.36 5.01
C ASN A 299 0.30 9.00 4.38
N THR A 300 0.26 8.95 3.04
CA THR A 300 0.51 7.75 2.25
C THR A 300 1.58 8.05 1.21
N ALA A 301 2.64 7.23 1.15
CA ALA A 301 3.65 7.28 0.10
C ALA A 301 3.25 6.36 -1.07
N PRO A 302 3.51 6.75 -2.32
CA PRO A 302 3.28 5.87 -3.46
C PRO A 302 4.22 4.67 -3.40
N VAL A 303 3.70 3.48 -3.77
CA VAL A 303 4.51 2.27 -3.88
C VAL A 303 5.62 2.52 -4.91
N PRO A 304 6.90 2.25 -4.58
CA PRO A 304 8.00 2.54 -5.48
C PRO A 304 7.93 1.67 -6.73
N GLU A 305 8.38 2.24 -7.86
CA GLU A 305 8.28 1.64 -9.19
C GLU A 305 8.88 0.23 -9.28
N ASP A 306 10.01 0.01 -8.60
CA ASP A 306 10.67 -1.29 -8.56
C ASP A 306 9.79 -2.39 -7.91
N MET A 307 8.99 -2.05 -6.90
CA MET A 307 8.04 -2.97 -6.28
C MET A 307 6.78 -3.16 -7.14
N LEU A 308 6.30 -2.12 -7.81
CA LEU A 308 5.21 -2.25 -8.78
C LEU A 308 5.58 -3.20 -9.92
N HIS A 309 6.84 -3.16 -10.37
CA HIS A 309 7.36 -4.12 -11.36
C HIS A 309 7.32 -5.57 -10.88
N LEU A 310 7.47 -5.82 -9.57
CA LEU A 310 7.30 -7.17 -9.00
C LEU A 310 5.84 -7.62 -8.89
N MET A 311 4.89 -6.68 -8.92
CA MET A 311 3.46 -6.93 -8.69
C MET A 311 2.62 -6.94 -9.99
N LYS A 312 3.25 -6.89 -11.16
CA LYS A 312 2.54 -6.93 -12.46
C LYS A 312 1.70 -8.20 -12.63
N ALA A 313 0.58 -8.08 -13.34
CA ALA A 313 -0.31 -9.18 -13.68
C ALA A 313 0.45 -10.35 -14.32
N ASP A 314 0.11 -11.58 -13.92
CA ASP A 314 0.77 -12.83 -14.36
C ASP A 314 0.34 -13.20 -15.80
N TRP A 315 0.78 -12.39 -16.76
CA TRP A 315 0.81 -12.71 -18.19
C TRP A 315 2.06 -12.08 -18.83
N PRO A 316 2.65 -12.71 -19.87
CA PRO A 316 3.77 -12.14 -20.60
C PRO A 316 3.25 -10.98 -21.47
N ALA A 317 2.93 -9.85 -20.85
CA ALA A 317 2.47 -8.65 -21.53
C ALA A 317 3.51 -8.24 -22.61
N PRO A 318 3.09 -7.93 -23.84
CA PRO A 318 3.97 -7.34 -24.84
C PRO A 318 4.64 -6.05 -24.33
N ALA A 319 5.81 -5.72 -24.85
CA ALA A 319 6.53 -4.52 -24.45
C ALA A 319 5.65 -3.26 -24.67
N GLY A 320 5.63 -2.37 -23.68
CA GLY A 320 4.79 -1.16 -23.71
C GLY A 320 3.30 -1.41 -23.43
N VAL A 321 2.84 -2.65 -23.32
CA VAL A 321 1.45 -2.96 -22.95
C VAL A 321 1.33 -3.11 -21.44
N HIS A 322 0.31 -2.46 -20.88
CA HIS A 322 -0.03 -2.53 -19.46
C HIS A 322 -1.46 -3.02 -19.29
N ALA A 323 -1.66 -3.90 -18.31
CA ALA A 323 -2.98 -4.34 -17.89
C ALA A 323 -3.01 -4.62 -16.40
N LEU A 324 -4.14 -4.32 -15.75
CA LEU A 324 -4.36 -4.58 -14.32
C LEU A 324 -5.86 -4.66 -14.00
N THR A 325 -6.20 -5.26 -12.86
CA THR A 325 -7.55 -5.22 -12.28
C THR A 325 -7.50 -4.52 -10.93
N THR A 326 -8.39 -3.56 -10.69
CA THR A 326 -8.50 -2.86 -9.41
C THR A 326 -9.10 -3.76 -8.33
N ARG A 327 -8.89 -3.39 -7.07
CA ARG A 327 -9.43 -4.12 -5.90
C ARG A 327 -10.58 -3.36 -5.27
N ARG A 328 -11.32 -4.02 -4.38
CA ARG A 328 -12.43 -3.47 -3.60
C ARG A 328 -11.99 -2.38 -2.66
N HIS A 329 -10.88 -2.61 -1.95
CA HIS A 329 -10.36 -1.73 -0.91
C HIS A 329 -9.22 -0.86 -1.44
N GLY A 330 -9.05 0.34 -0.88
CA GLY A 330 -8.03 1.30 -1.32
C GLY A 330 -8.40 2.75 -1.00
N ALA A 331 -8.00 3.67 -1.86
CA ALA A 331 -8.19 5.11 -1.65
C ALA A 331 -9.65 5.60 -1.79
N GLY A 332 -10.58 4.74 -2.20
CA GLY A 332 -11.95 5.16 -2.51
C GLY A 332 -12.83 5.50 -1.32
N ILE A 333 -13.92 6.20 -1.58
CA ILE A 333 -14.80 6.81 -0.55
C ILE A 333 -16.19 6.16 -0.46
N SER A 334 -16.49 5.17 -1.31
CA SER A 334 -17.84 4.61 -1.38
C SER A 334 -18.24 3.92 -0.08
N PRO A 335 -19.42 4.21 0.49
CA PRO A 335 -19.88 3.57 1.70
C PRO A 335 -20.24 2.11 1.47
N ALA A 336 -20.47 1.35 2.55
CA ALA A 336 -21.09 0.05 2.45
C ALA A 336 -22.45 0.16 1.71
N PRO A 337 -22.82 -0.81 0.85
CA PRO A 337 -22.12 -2.07 0.59
C PRO A 337 -21.04 -2.01 -0.50
N PHE A 338 -20.83 -0.84 -1.13
CA PHE A 338 -19.86 -0.62 -2.21
C PHE A 338 -18.42 -0.51 -1.72
N ALA A 339 -18.19 -0.30 -0.42
CA ALA A 339 -16.95 -0.57 0.29
C ALA A 339 -15.67 0.00 -0.36
N GLN A 340 -15.50 1.32 -0.28
CA GLN A 340 -14.37 2.13 -0.69
C GLN A 340 -14.25 2.35 -2.20
N PHE A 341 -13.61 1.44 -2.96
CA PHE A 341 -13.10 1.75 -4.30
C PHE A 341 -14.01 1.26 -5.43
N ASN A 342 -15.29 1.63 -5.36
CA ASN A 342 -16.27 1.27 -6.39
C ASN A 342 -16.16 2.19 -7.62
N LEU A 343 -15.96 1.60 -8.80
CA LEU A 343 -15.77 2.33 -10.06
C LEU A 343 -16.98 2.26 -11.00
N GLY A 344 -18.07 1.62 -10.58
CA GLY A 344 -19.25 1.38 -11.42
C GLY A 344 -20.58 1.56 -10.70
N ASN A 345 -21.65 1.09 -11.36
CA ASN A 345 -23.04 1.14 -10.89
C ASN A 345 -23.62 2.53 -10.58
N ARG A 346 -23.03 3.63 -11.08
CA ARG A 346 -23.54 4.99 -10.78
C ARG A 346 -24.91 5.33 -11.37
N HIS A 347 -25.38 4.57 -12.37
CA HIS A 347 -26.67 4.78 -13.03
C HIS A 347 -27.73 3.73 -12.65
N ALA A 348 -27.37 2.75 -11.80
CA ALA A 348 -28.29 1.74 -11.34
C ALA A 348 -29.18 2.30 -10.21
N ALA A 349 -30.45 1.91 -10.16
CA ALA A 349 -31.39 2.39 -9.14
C ALA A 349 -30.97 2.00 -7.71
N ASP A 350 -30.32 0.84 -7.56
CA ASP A 350 -29.71 0.34 -6.33
C ASP A 350 -28.19 0.60 -6.28
N GLY A 351 -27.69 1.47 -7.16
CA GLY A 351 -26.29 1.82 -7.33
C GLY A 351 -25.70 2.69 -6.23
N ASP A 352 -24.42 3.00 -6.39
CA ASP A 352 -23.72 4.00 -5.58
C ASP A 352 -24.00 5.41 -6.11
N THR A 353 -23.72 6.43 -5.32
CA THR A 353 -23.92 7.80 -5.77
C THR A 353 -22.94 8.13 -6.91
N PRO A 354 -23.39 8.85 -7.95
CA PRO A 354 -22.51 9.25 -9.05
C PRO A 354 -21.27 10.03 -8.61
N ALA A 355 -21.39 10.85 -7.55
CA ALA A 355 -20.28 11.62 -7.00
C ALA A 355 -19.18 10.73 -6.40
N ASN A 356 -19.55 9.69 -5.64
CA ASN A 356 -18.57 8.76 -5.07
C ASN A 356 -17.80 8.01 -6.17
N VAL A 357 -18.53 7.52 -7.18
CA VAL A 357 -17.93 6.77 -8.29
C VAL A 357 -17.01 7.65 -9.12
N GLU A 358 -17.41 8.89 -9.39
CA GLU A 358 -16.57 9.85 -10.11
C GLU A 358 -15.30 10.19 -9.33
N HIS A 359 -15.41 10.41 -8.02
CA HIS A 359 -14.25 10.62 -7.15
C HIS A 359 -13.29 9.43 -7.18
N ASN A 360 -13.80 8.20 -7.06
CA ASN A 360 -12.98 7.00 -7.12
C ASN A 360 -12.28 6.83 -8.48
N ARG A 361 -12.95 7.19 -9.59
CA ARG A 361 -12.35 7.18 -10.93
C ARG A 361 -11.25 8.23 -11.09
N GLN A 362 -11.39 9.40 -10.46
CA GLN A 362 -10.33 10.41 -10.41
C GLN A 362 -9.12 9.91 -9.61
N LEU A 363 -9.35 9.29 -8.45
CA LEU A 363 -8.30 8.67 -7.63
C LEU A 363 -7.59 7.54 -8.39
N LEU A 364 -8.31 6.75 -9.18
CA LEU A 364 -7.71 5.71 -10.03
C LEU A 364 -6.75 6.32 -11.05
N GLN A 365 -7.18 7.36 -11.75
CA GLN A 365 -6.37 8.01 -12.77
C GLN A 365 -5.11 8.64 -12.17
N GLN A 366 -5.24 9.34 -11.05
CA GLN A 366 -4.12 9.99 -10.36
C GLN A 366 -3.18 8.96 -9.73
N GLY A 367 -3.72 7.98 -8.99
CA GLY A 367 -2.94 7.01 -8.24
C GLY A 367 -2.13 6.04 -9.10
N LEU A 368 -2.59 5.77 -10.33
CA LEU A 368 -1.87 4.95 -11.31
C LEU A 368 -1.10 5.77 -12.34
N ALA A 369 -1.13 7.11 -12.25
CA ALA A 369 -0.56 8.02 -13.24
C ALA A 369 -0.96 7.63 -14.69
N LEU A 370 -2.25 7.34 -14.91
CA LEU A 370 -2.72 6.86 -16.20
C LEU A 370 -2.48 7.91 -17.30
N PRO A 371 -2.09 7.49 -18.52
CA PRO A 371 -1.80 8.41 -19.61
C PRO A 371 -3.03 9.17 -20.13
N SER A 372 -4.24 8.67 -19.85
CA SER A 372 -5.51 9.36 -20.04
C SER A 372 -6.56 8.89 -19.05
N ALA A 373 -7.70 9.59 -19.00
CA ALA A 373 -8.91 9.04 -18.40
C ALA A 373 -9.30 7.75 -19.15
N PRO A 374 -9.79 6.71 -18.44
CA PRO A 374 -10.27 5.49 -19.10
C PRO A 374 -11.56 5.71 -19.90
N HIS A 375 -11.70 4.96 -21.00
CA HIS A 375 -12.97 4.83 -21.72
C HIS A 375 -13.92 3.92 -20.94
N TRP A 376 -14.85 4.53 -20.22
CA TRP A 376 -15.91 3.82 -19.50
C TRP A 376 -17.06 3.45 -20.43
N LEU A 377 -17.55 2.21 -20.33
CA LEU A 377 -18.64 1.69 -21.16
C LEU A 377 -19.90 1.45 -20.32
N ARG A 378 -21.06 1.67 -20.94
CA ARG A 378 -22.34 1.16 -20.42
C ARG A 378 -22.53 -0.29 -20.89
N GLN A 379 -21.94 -1.21 -20.15
CA GLN A 379 -21.97 -2.65 -20.41
C GLN A 379 -23.39 -3.23 -20.25
N VAL A 380 -23.87 -3.94 -21.28
CA VAL A 380 -25.24 -4.48 -21.34
C VAL A 380 -25.27 -5.99 -21.64
N HIS A 381 -24.11 -6.66 -21.60
CA HIS A 381 -23.93 -8.07 -21.97
C HIS A 381 -24.24 -8.36 -23.44
N SER A 382 -23.94 -7.41 -24.33
CA SER A 382 -23.96 -7.58 -25.78
C SER A 382 -22.64 -8.15 -26.31
N SER A 383 -22.53 -8.32 -27.63
CA SER A 383 -21.27 -8.57 -28.36
C SER A 383 -20.72 -7.32 -29.06
N THR A 384 -21.15 -6.11 -28.65
CA THR A 384 -20.77 -4.85 -29.29
C THR A 384 -19.35 -4.44 -28.89
N VAL A 385 -18.50 -4.17 -29.88
CA VAL A 385 -17.12 -3.70 -29.73
C VAL A 385 -16.98 -2.29 -30.30
N LEU A 386 -16.27 -1.40 -29.61
CA LEU A 386 -15.95 -0.06 -30.10
C LEU A 386 -14.44 0.13 -30.27
N ARG A 387 -14.04 0.82 -31.35
CA ARG A 387 -12.65 1.26 -31.53
C ARG A 387 -12.50 2.71 -31.09
N PHE A 388 -11.51 2.98 -30.24
CA PHE A 388 -11.17 4.34 -29.80
C PHE A 388 -9.84 4.80 -30.40
N ASN A 389 -9.86 5.95 -31.08
CA ASN A 389 -8.69 6.52 -31.74
C ASN A 389 -8.14 7.77 -31.02
N ALA A 390 -8.67 8.08 -29.83
CA ALA A 390 -8.24 9.19 -28.99
C ALA A 390 -8.68 8.97 -27.53
N PRO A 391 -8.04 9.64 -26.56
CA PRO A 391 -8.55 9.74 -25.20
C PRO A 391 -9.99 10.27 -25.14
N PRO A 392 -10.78 9.91 -24.11
CA PRO A 392 -12.12 10.43 -23.95
C PRO A 392 -12.10 11.93 -23.67
N VAL A 393 -13.12 12.64 -24.19
CA VAL A 393 -13.36 14.05 -23.87
C VAL A 393 -13.97 14.13 -22.46
N PRO A 394 -13.50 15.04 -21.58
CA PRO A 394 -14.09 15.23 -20.26
C PRO A 394 -15.61 15.46 -20.35
N GLY A 395 -16.39 14.73 -19.56
CA GLY A 395 -17.85 14.83 -19.54
C GLY A 395 -18.57 14.12 -20.70
N ALA A 396 -17.87 13.40 -21.58
CA ALA A 396 -18.50 12.56 -22.58
C ALA A 396 -19.38 11.47 -21.94
N SER A 397 -20.49 11.12 -22.60
CA SER A 397 -21.36 10.03 -22.17
C SER A 397 -20.67 8.68 -22.37
N GLU A 398 -21.01 7.72 -21.51
CA GLU A 398 -20.54 6.33 -21.62
C GLU A 398 -21.29 5.63 -22.77
N PRO A 399 -20.61 5.24 -23.87
CA PRO A 399 -21.27 4.55 -24.96
C PRO A 399 -21.68 3.13 -24.56
N VAL A 400 -22.71 2.60 -25.22
CA VAL A 400 -23.15 1.21 -25.02
C VAL A 400 -22.24 0.27 -25.79
N ALA A 401 -21.45 -0.50 -25.07
CA ALA A 401 -20.64 -1.59 -25.59
C ALA A 401 -20.19 -2.49 -24.46
N ASP A 402 -19.73 -3.69 -24.81
CA ASP A 402 -19.18 -4.65 -23.86
C ASP A 402 -17.70 -4.94 -24.15
N ALA A 403 -17.14 -4.42 -25.24
CA ALA A 403 -15.70 -4.40 -25.46
C ALA A 403 -15.23 -3.13 -26.14
N ALA A 404 -13.94 -2.86 -26.00
CA ALA A 404 -13.25 -1.80 -26.71
C ALA A 404 -11.88 -2.24 -27.20
N VAL A 405 -11.41 -1.62 -28.29
CA VAL A 405 -10.08 -1.85 -28.88
C VAL A 405 -9.41 -0.51 -29.24
N THR A 406 -8.09 -0.49 -29.26
CA THR A 406 -7.30 0.67 -29.71
C THR A 406 -5.90 0.26 -30.12
N SER A 407 -5.35 0.99 -31.10
CA SER A 407 -3.93 0.96 -31.48
C SER A 407 -3.21 2.27 -31.14
N VAL A 408 -3.84 3.14 -30.33
CA VAL A 408 -3.31 4.47 -30.02
C VAL A 408 -2.61 4.47 -28.64
N PRO A 409 -1.29 4.69 -28.59
CA PRO A 409 -0.56 4.90 -27.35
C PRO A 409 -1.20 5.94 -26.42
N GLY A 410 -1.29 5.60 -25.14
CA GLY A 410 -1.87 6.44 -24.11
C GLY A 410 -3.39 6.47 -24.03
N VAL A 411 -4.12 5.74 -24.89
CA VAL A 411 -5.57 5.50 -24.72
C VAL A 411 -5.79 4.36 -23.74
N VAL A 412 -6.56 4.61 -22.69
CA VAL A 412 -6.86 3.62 -21.65
C VAL A 412 -8.26 3.02 -21.85
N LEU A 413 -8.33 1.69 -21.95
CA LEU A 413 -9.57 0.91 -22.02
C LEU A 413 -9.97 0.45 -20.61
N ALA A 414 -11.27 0.36 -20.32
CA ALA A 414 -11.77 -0.12 -19.04
C ALA A 414 -12.99 -1.04 -19.17
N ILE A 415 -12.98 -2.13 -18.40
CA ILE A 415 -14.08 -3.08 -18.25
C ILE A 415 -14.45 -3.23 -16.78
N LEU A 416 -15.70 -2.94 -16.42
CA LEU A 416 -16.20 -3.04 -15.06
C LEU A 416 -16.80 -4.42 -14.79
N THR A 417 -16.41 -5.04 -13.68
CA THR A 417 -16.88 -6.39 -13.32
C THR A 417 -17.16 -6.54 -11.83
N ALA A 418 -18.05 -7.49 -11.56
CA ALA A 418 -18.17 -8.21 -10.29
C ALA A 418 -18.71 -9.58 -10.69
N ASP A 419 -17.83 -10.59 -10.72
CA ASP A 419 -18.04 -11.96 -11.23
C ASP A 419 -18.00 -12.20 -12.74
N CYS A 420 -18.45 -11.28 -13.58
CA CYS A 420 -18.29 -11.44 -15.04
C CYS A 420 -16.81 -11.44 -15.42
N LEU A 421 -16.42 -12.19 -16.45
CA LEU A 421 -15.03 -12.36 -16.84
C LEU A 421 -14.53 -11.16 -17.67
N PRO A 422 -13.56 -10.36 -17.18
CA PRO A 422 -12.86 -9.42 -18.04
C PRO A 422 -11.75 -10.14 -18.81
N VAL A 423 -11.62 -9.84 -20.11
CA VAL A 423 -10.55 -10.38 -20.95
C VAL A 423 -9.79 -9.23 -21.60
N VAL A 424 -8.47 -9.18 -21.41
CA VAL A 424 -7.60 -8.22 -22.10
C VAL A 424 -6.90 -8.93 -23.26
N PHE A 425 -6.78 -8.24 -24.38
CA PHE A 425 -6.08 -8.66 -25.57
C PHE A 425 -4.92 -7.72 -25.86
N ALA A 426 -3.83 -8.26 -26.41
CA ALA A 426 -2.72 -7.46 -26.90
C ALA A 426 -2.05 -8.12 -28.10
N ALA A 427 -1.66 -7.33 -29.09
CA ALA A 427 -0.79 -7.77 -30.17
C ALA A 427 0.59 -8.15 -29.59
N THR A 428 1.17 -9.25 -30.07
CA THR A 428 2.48 -9.73 -29.59
C THR A 428 3.61 -8.71 -29.76
N ASP A 429 3.48 -7.78 -30.70
CA ASP A 429 4.42 -6.66 -30.93
C ASP A 429 4.08 -5.39 -30.10
N GLY A 430 2.98 -5.40 -29.34
CA GLY A 430 2.52 -4.29 -28.52
C GLY A 430 1.80 -3.17 -29.27
N SER A 431 1.48 -3.35 -30.56
CA SER A 431 0.88 -2.30 -31.41
C SER A 431 -0.62 -2.05 -31.16
N GLU A 432 -1.31 -3.01 -30.55
CA GLU A 432 -2.76 -2.97 -30.40
C GLU A 432 -3.20 -3.65 -29.10
N VAL A 433 -4.23 -3.10 -28.46
CA VAL A 433 -4.84 -3.67 -27.24
C VAL A 433 -6.36 -3.69 -27.34
N GLY A 434 -6.97 -4.65 -26.65
CA GLY A 434 -8.42 -4.77 -26.50
C GLY A 434 -8.80 -5.15 -25.08
N ALA A 435 -10.02 -4.81 -24.66
CA ALA A 435 -10.58 -5.24 -23.39
C ALA A 435 -12.07 -5.57 -23.56
N ALA A 436 -12.49 -6.73 -23.07
CA ALA A 436 -13.85 -7.26 -23.24
C ALA A 436 -14.49 -7.70 -21.92
N HIS A 437 -15.79 -7.48 -21.83
CA HIS A 437 -16.68 -7.92 -20.76
C HIS A 437 -17.40 -9.21 -21.19
N ALA A 438 -16.87 -10.35 -20.75
CA ALA A 438 -17.40 -11.67 -21.07
C ALA A 438 -18.20 -12.25 -19.89
N GLY A 439 -19.31 -11.58 -19.50
CA GLY A 439 -20.33 -12.24 -18.68
C GLY A 439 -20.93 -13.43 -19.42
N TRP A 440 -21.57 -14.38 -18.73
CA TRP A 440 -21.99 -15.66 -19.36
C TRP A 440 -22.83 -15.48 -20.64
N ARG A 441 -23.71 -14.46 -20.71
CA ARG A 441 -24.49 -14.14 -21.93
C ARG A 441 -23.61 -13.69 -23.07
N GLY A 442 -22.84 -12.61 -22.88
CA GLY A 442 -21.92 -12.12 -23.91
C GLY A 442 -20.88 -13.17 -24.31
N LEU A 443 -20.40 -13.97 -23.34
CA LEU A 443 -19.52 -15.09 -23.62
C LEU A 443 -20.20 -16.18 -24.45
N ALA A 444 -21.49 -16.48 -24.26
CA ALA A 444 -22.26 -17.40 -25.09
C ALA A 444 -22.59 -16.83 -26.49
N ASP A 445 -22.82 -15.52 -26.57
CA ASP A 445 -23.19 -14.81 -27.81
C ASP A 445 -21.99 -14.39 -28.69
N GLY A 446 -20.77 -14.71 -28.27
CA GLY A 446 -19.56 -14.50 -29.08
C GLY A 446 -18.86 -13.15 -28.88
N MET A 447 -18.94 -12.58 -27.68
CA MET A 447 -18.23 -11.34 -27.33
C MET A 447 -16.71 -11.45 -27.54
N LEU A 448 -16.10 -12.60 -27.26
CA LEU A 448 -14.65 -12.77 -27.43
C LEU A 448 -14.28 -12.81 -28.91
N GLU A 449 -15.03 -13.55 -29.72
CA GLU A 449 -14.85 -13.62 -31.16
C GLU A 449 -15.07 -12.26 -31.83
N ALA A 450 -16.11 -11.53 -31.41
CA ALA A 450 -16.35 -10.17 -31.88
C ALA A 450 -15.18 -9.25 -31.55
N THR A 451 -14.60 -9.36 -30.34
CA THR A 451 -13.43 -8.57 -29.94
C THR A 451 -12.20 -8.92 -30.78
N VAL A 452 -11.94 -10.22 -30.99
CA VAL A 452 -10.83 -10.68 -31.83
C VAL A 452 -11.00 -10.20 -33.27
N ALA A 453 -12.21 -10.25 -33.83
CA ALA A 453 -12.50 -9.76 -35.18
C ALA A 453 -12.40 -8.23 -35.31
N ALA A 454 -12.56 -7.50 -34.21
CA ALA A 454 -12.44 -6.04 -34.19
C ALA A 454 -10.98 -5.58 -34.11
N LEU A 455 -10.05 -6.42 -33.67
CA LEU A 455 -8.61 -6.17 -33.69
C LEU A 455 -8.08 -6.34 -35.12
N GLU A 456 -7.16 -5.47 -35.54
CA GLU A 456 -6.53 -5.57 -36.86
C GLU A 456 -5.45 -6.67 -36.86
N THR A 457 -4.89 -6.96 -35.68
CA THR A 457 -3.88 -8.00 -35.48
C THR A 457 -4.46 -9.40 -35.70
N PRO A 458 -3.79 -10.28 -36.48
CA PRO A 458 -4.24 -11.65 -36.68
C PRO A 458 -4.37 -12.43 -35.36
N PRO A 459 -5.38 -13.31 -35.19
CA PRO A 459 -5.60 -14.03 -33.93
C PRO A 459 -4.39 -14.83 -33.43
N ALA A 460 -3.62 -15.43 -34.34
CA ALA A 460 -2.39 -16.18 -34.01
C ALA A 460 -1.26 -15.31 -33.43
N GLN A 461 -1.35 -13.98 -33.56
CA GLN A 461 -0.39 -13.00 -33.04
C GLN A 461 -0.96 -12.21 -31.86
N LEU A 462 -2.12 -12.62 -31.32
CA LEU A 462 -2.71 -12.04 -30.13
C LEU A 462 -2.31 -12.83 -28.88
N ARG A 463 -2.19 -12.10 -27.77
CA ARG A 463 -2.15 -12.63 -26.41
C ARG A 463 -3.42 -12.22 -25.69
N ALA A 464 -3.93 -13.10 -24.83
CA ALA A 464 -5.07 -12.80 -23.98
C ALA A 464 -4.74 -13.01 -22.49
N TRP A 465 -5.30 -12.16 -21.64
CA TRP A 465 -5.30 -12.35 -20.18
C TRP A 465 -6.73 -12.37 -19.67
N LEU A 466 -7.07 -13.49 -19.04
CA LEU A 466 -8.32 -13.71 -18.35
C LEU A 466 -8.19 -13.14 -16.93
N GLY A 467 -8.85 -12.02 -16.65
CA GLY A 467 -8.84 -11.39 -15.33
C GLY A 467 -9.73 -12.11 -14.31
N PRO A 468 -9.88 -11.56 -13.10
CA PRO A 468 -10.67 -12.18 -12.02
C PRO A 468 -12.16 -12.28 -12.37
N ALA A 469 -12.76 -13.45 -12.13
CA ALA A 469 -14.17 -13.74 -12.41
C ALA A 469 -14.75 -14.71 -11.37
N ALA A 470 -16.05 -15.03 -11.46
CA ALA A 470 -16.64 -16.08 -10.62
C ALA A 470 -15.96 -17.43 -10.91
N GLY A 471 -15.33 -18.00 -9.88
CA GLY A 471 -14.53 -19.21 -10.02
C GLY A 471 -15.37 -20.49 -10.12
N PRO A 472 -14.82 -21.54 -10.75
CA PRO A 472 -15.53 -22.80 -11.00
C PRO A 472 -15.90 -23.58 -9.74
N ALA A 473 -15.22 -23.31 -8.62
CA ALA A 473 -15.50 -23.98 -7.36
C ALA A 473 -16.89 -23.64 -6.79
N ASP A 474 -17.39 -22.43 -7.04
CA ASP A 474 -18.57 -21.89 -6.35
C ASP A 474 -19.64 -21.35 -7.32
N TYR A 475 -19.32 -21.20 -8.60
CA TYR A 475 -20.23 -20.60 -9.56
C TYR A 475 -21.28 -21.59 -10.09
N GLU A 476 -22.38 -21.75 -9.34
CA GLU A 476 -23.53 -22.56 -9.75
C GLU A 476 -24.51 -21.79 -10.67
N ILE A 477 -24.95 -22.47 -11.73
CA ILE A 477 -25.89 -22.01 -12.75
C ILE A 477 -27.00 -23.05 -12.99
N GLY A 478 -28.07 -22.64 -13.66
CA GLY A 478 -29.18 -23.52 -14.06
C GLY A 478 -29.18 -23.86 -15.57
N GLU A 479 -30.22 -24.57 -16.01
CA GLU A 479 -30.37 -25.09 -17.38
C GLU A 479 -30.23 -24.04 -18.48
N GLU A 480 -30.74 -22.82 -18.28
CA GLU A 480 -30.64 -21.72 -19.27
C GLU A 480 -29.19 -21.48 -19.69
N VAL A 481 -28.29 -21.36 -18.71
CA VAL A 481 -26.88 -21.06 -18.96
C VAL A 481 -26.18 -22.28 -19.57
N PHE A 482 -26.47 -23.49 -19.07
CA PHE A 482 -25.89 -24.72 -19.61
C PHE A 482 -26.24 -24.88 -21.10
N HIS A 483 -27.52 -24.75 -21.46
CA HIS A 483 -27.99 -24.89 -22.84
C HIS A 483 -27.49 -23.76 -23.75
N ALA A 484 -27.32 -22.54 -23.23
CA ALA A 484 -26.75 -21.45 -24.01
C ALA A 484 -25.35 -21.77 -24.55
N PHE A 485 -24.53 -22.50 -23.78
CA PHE A 485 -23.20 -22.92 -24.21
C PHE A 485 -23.22 -24.24 -24.98
N VAL A 486 -23.77 -25.30 -24.38
CA VAL A 486 -23.73 -26.66 -24.96
C VAL A 486 -24.57 -26.77 -26.24
N GLY A 487 -25.63 -25.96 -26.37
CA GLY A 487 -26.42 -25.88 -27.59
C GLY A 487 -25.66 -25.27 -28.77
N HIS A 488 -24.67 -24.42 -28.51
CA HIS A 488 -23.79 -23.85 -29.54
C HIS A 488 -22.58 -24.74 -29.82
N ASP A 489 -21.94 -25.25 -28.78
CA ASP A 489 -20.77 -26.12 -28.87
C ASP A 489 -20.89 -27.28 -27.87
N PRO A 490 -21.12 -28.52 -28.33
CA PRO A 490 -21.15 -29.69 -27.46
C PRO A 490 -19.89 -29.87 -26.61
N ALA A 491 -18.72 -29.41 -27.07
CA ALA A 491 -17.47 -29.51 -26.30
C ALA A 491 -17.45 -28.60 -25.06
N ALA A 492 -18.35 -27.61 -25.00
CA ALA A 492 -18.50 -26.74 -23.84
C ALA A 492 -18.94 -27.50 -22.59
N GLU A 493 -19.57 -28.67 -22.72
CA GLU A 493 -20.01 -29.52 -21.60
C GLU A 493 -18.85 -29.85 -20.64
N ALA A 494 -17.62 -29.96 -21.14
CA ALA A 494 -16.44 -30.22 -20.32
C ALA A 494 -16.13 -29.12 -19.29
N ALA A 495 -16.67 -27.91 -19.45
CA ALA A 495 -16.54 -26.80 -18.51
C ALA A 495 -17.65 -26.79 -17.43
N PHE A 496 -18.54 -27.78 -17.43
CA PHE A 496 -19.65 -27.89 -16.47
C PHE A 496 -19.51 -29.13 -15.58
N MET A 497 -19.79 -28.96 -14.29
CA MET A 497 -19.83 -30.04 -13.31
C MET A 497 -21.22 -30.08 -12.67
N ALA A 498 -21.98 -31.15 -12.91
CA ALA A 498 -23.31 -31.30 -12.34
C ALA A 498 -23.26 -31.28 -10.80
N THR A 499 -24.17 -30.53 -10.17
CA THR A 499 -24.27 -30.44 -8.70
C THR A 499 -25.55 -31.07 -8.18
N ARG A 500 -26.69 -30.72 -8.78
CA ARG A 500 -28.03 -31.25 -8.49
C ARG A 500 -28.87 -31.22 -9.78
N PRO A 501 -30.03 -31.88 -9.85
CA PRO A 501 -30.86 -31.89 -11.06
C PRO A 501 -31.07 -30.46 -11.62
N GLY A 502 -30.79 -30.29 -12.91
CA GLY A 502 -30.91 -29.00 -13.61
C GLY A 502 -29.90 -27.92 -13.22
N HIS A 503 -28.82 -28.27 -12.50
CA HIS A 503 -27.80 -27.32 -12.04
C HIS A 503 -26.37 -27.83 -12.21
N TRP A 504 -25.47 -26.90 -12.51
CA TRP A 504 -24.05 -27.17 -12.71
C TRP A 504 -23.20 -26.06 -12.12
N LYS A 505 -22.00 -26.41 -11.65
CA LYS A 505 -20.90 -25.45 -11.53
C LYS A 505 -20.28 -25.22 -12.89
N VAL A 506 -19.99 -23.97 -13.24
CA VAL A 506 -19.44 -23.58 -14.55
C VAL A 506 -18.05 -22.98 -14.42
N ASP A 507 -17.14 -23.39 -15.31
CA ASP A 507 -15.81 -22.80 -15.48
C ASP A 507 -15.81 -21.80 -16.64
N LEU A 508 -16.04 -20.52 -16.33
CA LEU A 508 -15.96 -19.43 -17.32
C LEU A 508 -14.58 -19.34 -17.97
N PHE A 509 -13.51 -19.69 -17.25
CA PHE A 509 -12.16 -19.61 -17.78
C PHE A 509 -11.90 -20.72 -18.81
N ALA A 510 -12.46 -21.92 -18.60
CA ALA A 510 -12.40 -23.00 -19.58
C ALA A 510 -13.21 -22.65 -20.83
N LEU A 511 -14.43 -22.14 -20.67
CA LEU A 511 -15.27 -21.70 -21.78
C LEU A 511 -14.60 -20.59 -22.60
N ALA A 512 -14.02 -19.59 -21.94
CA ALA A 512 -13.29 -18.53 -22.63
C ALA A 512 -12.11 -19.06 -23.45
N ARG A 513 -11.32 -20.00 -22.90
CA ARG A 513 -10.21 -20.62 -23.64
C ARG A 513 -10.67 -21.37 -24.88
N GLN A 514 -11.73 -22.15 -24.77
CA GLN A 514 -12.31 -22.88 -25.91
C GLN A 514 -12.74 -21.91 -27.03
N ARG A 515 -13.44 -20.82 -26.66
CA ARG A 515 -13.89 -19.82 -27.65
C ARG A 515 -12.74 -19.04 -28.28
N LEU A 516 -11.74 -18.64 -27.51
CA LEU A 516 -10.55 -17.96 -28.06
C LEU A 516 -9.77 -18.87 -29.01
N GLN A 517 -9.65 -20.16 -28.67
CA GLN A 517 -9.05 -21.15 -29.57
C GLN A 517 -9.88 -21.31 -30.86
N ALA A 518 -11.21 -21.36 -30.76
CA ALA A 518 -12.10 -21.41 -31.91
C ALA A 518 -12.01 -20.14 -32.79
N ALA A 519 -11.70 -18.99 -32.18
CA ALA A 519 -11.40 -17.73 -32.87
C ALA A 519 -10.02 -17.70 -33.55
N GLY A 520 -9.23 -18.77 -33.43
CA GLY A 520 -7.91 -18.90 -34.07
C GLY A 520 -6.74 -18.39 -33.23
N MET A 521 -6.94 -18.09 -31.94
CA MET A 521 -5.82 -17.78 -31.04
C MET A 521 -5.06 -19.06 -30.66
N ASP A 522 -3.74 -18.94 -30.52
CA ASP A 522 -2.91 -20.01 -29.97
C ASP A 522 -3.25 -20.21 -28.47
N PRO A 523 -3.67 -21.41 -28.03
CA PRO A 523 -3.94 -21.70 -26.62
C PRO A 523 -2.79 -21.38 -25.68
N ALA A 524 -1.54 -21.45 -26.16
CA ALA A 524 -0.36 -21.11 -25.37
C ALA A 524 -0.23 -19.60 -25.07
N GLN A 525 -0.98 -18.75 -25.79
CA GLN A 525 -1.02 -17.29 -25.63
C GLN A 525 -2.22 -16.81 -24.81
N VAL A 526 -3.00 -17.72 -24.20
CA VAL A 526 -4.13 -17.39 -23.33
C VAL A 526 -3.75 -17.63 -21.86
N HIS A 527 -3.60 -16.55 -21.10
CA HIS A 527 -3.05 -16.53 -19.75
C HIS A 527 -4.10 -16.12 -18.69
N GLY A 528 -3.74 -16.21 -17.41
CA GLY A 528 -4.61 -15.85 -16.29
C GLY A 528 -5.72 -16.87 -16.02
N GLY A 529 -6.86 -16.39 -15.51
CA GLY A 529 -8.05 -17.21 -15.27
C GLY A 529 -7.91 -18.15 -14.07
N THR A 530 -7.26 -17.68 -13.00
CA THR A 530 -7.02 -18.44 -11.77
C THR A 530 -7.57 -17.77 -10.52
N VAL A 531 -8.09 -16.55 -10.64
CA VAL A 531 -8.54 -15.73 -9.50
C VAL A 531 -10.06 -15.73 -9.44
N SER A 532 -10.61 -16.24 -8.34
CA SER A 532 -12.06 -16.28 -8.09
C SER A 532 -12.52 -15.07 -7.29
N THR A 533 -13.41 -14.25 -7.86
CA THR A 533 -14.05 -13.13 -7.16
C THR A 533 -14.91 -13.58 -5.99
N MET A 534 -15.52 -14.76 -6.10
CA MET A 534 -16.38 -15.31 -5.05
C MET A 534 -15.59 -15.72 -3.82
N ALA A 535 -14.36 -16.21 -4.01
CA ALA A 535 -13.48 -16.67 -2.94
C ALA A 535 -12.57 -15.56 -2.38
N ASP A 536 -12.29 -14.51 -3.15
CA ASP A 536 -11.41 -13.41 -2.74
C ASP A 536 -12.22 -12.24 -2.15
N PRO A 537 -12.15 -11.99 -0.82
CA PRO A 537 -12.91 -10.90 -0.18
C PRO A 537 -12.44 -9.50 -0.61
N ASP A 538 -11.21 -9.36 -1.13
CA ASP A 538 -10.65 -8.09 -1.59
C ASP A 538 -11.11 -7.72 -3.01
N LEU A 539 -11.91 -8.57 -3.65
CA LEU A 539 -12.55 -8.31 -4.94
C LEU A 539 -14.06 -8.15 -4.78
N TYR A 540 -14.69 -7.42 -5.70
CA TYR A 540 -16.14 -7.34 -5.76
C TYR A 540 -16.75 -8.63 -6.33
N SER A 541 -17.74 -9.17 -5.64
CA SER A 541 -18.54 -10.31 -6.12
C SER A 541 -20.02 -10.08 -5.87
N HIS A 542 -20.80 -10.07 -6.95
CA HIS A 542 -22.24 -9.97 -6.90
C HIS A 542 -22.86 -11.26 -6.33
N ARG A 543 -22.29 -12.43 -6.64
CA ARG A 543 -22.74 -13.72 -6.12
C ARG A 543 -22.56 -13.85 -4.62
N ARG A 544 -21.45 -13.30 -4.08
CA ARG A 544 -21.21 -13.28 -2.63
C ARG A 544 -22.04 -12.20 -1.92
N ASP A 545 -22.01 -10.97 -2.42
CA ASP A 545 -22.48 -9.81 -1.66
C ASP A 545 -23.88 -9.30 -2.10
N ARG A 546 -24.41 -9.82 -3.22
CA ARG A 546 -25.61 -9.33 -3.93
C ARG A 546 -25.44 -7.87 -4.34
N ARG A 547 -25.77 -6.92 -3.48
CA ARG A 547 -25.61 -5.50 -3.76
C ARG A 547 -24.17 -5.09 -3.46
N THR A 548 -23.39 -4.75 -4.48
CA THR A 548 -21.94 -4.51 -4.35
C THR A 548 -21.41 -3.59 -5.45
N GLY A 549 -20.16 -3.15 -5.30
CA GLY A 549 -19.47 -2.29 -6.27
C GLY A 549 -19.00 -3.03 -7.52
N ARG A 550 -18.20 -2.35 -8.35
CA ARG A 550 -17.50 -2.91 -9.51
C ARG A 550 -16.03 -2.53 -9.46
N MET A 551 -15.18 -3.52 -9.72
CA MET A 551 -13.76 -3.33 -10.00
C MET A 551 -13.58 -3.07 -11.50
N ALA A 552 -12.48 -2.43 -11.88
CA ALA A 552 -12.14 -2.16 -13.27
C ALA A 552 -10.94 -3.01 -13.69
N THR A 553 -11.03 -3.64 -14.85
CA THR A 553 -9.86 -4.16 -15.58
C THR A 553 -9.48 -3.15 -16.64
N LEU A 554 -8.24 -2.69 -16.59
CA LEU A 554 -7.69 -1.66 -17.48
C LEU A 554 -6.69 -2.26 -18.45
N ALA A 555 -6.59 -1.70 -19.66
CA ALA A 555 -5.56 -2.02 -20.63
C ALA A 555 -5.14 -0.78 -21.42
N TRP A 556 -3.84 -0.58 -21.64
CA TRP A 556 -3.31 0.52 -22.46
C TRP A 556 -1.92 0.22 -23.00
N ILE A 557 -1.51 1.00 -24.01
CA ILE A 557 -0.15 1.05 -24.54
C ILE A 557 0.54 2.30 -23.96
N ALA A 558 1.76 2.18 -23.45
CA ALA A 558 2.57 3.28 -22.93
C ALA A 558 2.85 4.34 -24.00
N ARG A 559 3.09 5.59 -23.59
CA ARG A 559 3.44 6.70 -24.49
C ARG A 559 4.90 6.67 -24.91
#